data_AF-A0A103QKL3-F1
#
_entry.id   AF-A0A103QKL3-F1
#
_cell.length_a   1.000
_cell.length_b   1.000
_cell.length_c   1.000
_cell.angle_alpha   90.00
_cell.angle_beta   90.00
_cell.angle_gamma   90.00
#
_symmetry.space_group_name_H-M   'P 1'
#
loop_
_entity.id
_entity.type
_entity.pdbx_description
1 polymer ?
#
loop_
_entity_poly.entity_id
_entity_poly.type
_entity_poly.pdbx_seq_one_letter_code
_entity_poly.pdbx_strand_id
1 'polypeptide(L)'
;MKKTIGVMLLLAAVTTQAAELHIGSWPGILPANLLKKFQADTGIETTLDTYASDAALTQKLQAGGGGYDVVVAGDYYVPVLVKSGLLLKLDKSKLPNVANIKPEYRHPAFDPQRDYAMPFTVVLTGFAYDSARVPGGRLDDSWKSFFEPPEALRGQVGDLDVEEELYMAANWYLGQDECTERPEDAKRVLDVLQKQKPFVKTYSNDGTIDRLASRQITVQHVWNGAAARAQDRLTTIKFVYPKEGIRLFMDSLLIPAKARNVESAYKFVDWMMRPENIALVTNAIRYSNEIVGSERYIDAALLNNPAIKTPEQYKDRLKPYKMCSPAAIQLRNKVWLKLKGNQ
;
A
#
# COMPACT_ATOMS: atom_id res chain seq x y z
N MET A 1 18.21 -79.58 4.14
CA MET A 1 17.27 -78.43 4.21
C MET A 1 18.06 -77.14 4.31
N LYS A 2 18.27 -76.42 3.20
CA LYS A 2 18.87 -75.07 3.20
C LYS A 2 17.73 -74.06 3.00
N LYS A 3 17.45 -73.23 4.01
CA LYS A 3 16.46 -72.14 3.93
C LYS A 3 17.18 -70.89 3.41
N THR A 4 16.86 -70.48 2.19
CA THR A 4 17.28 -69.21 1.61
C THR A 4 16.32 -68.14 2.13
N ILE A 5 16.82 -67.21 2.96
CA ILE A 5 16.06 -66.04 3.40
C ILE A 5 16.29 -64.95 2.36
N GLY A 6 15.25 -64.63 1.58
CA GLY A 6 15.25 -63.49 0.67
C GLY A 6 14.97 -62.20 1.45
N VAL A 7 15.92 -61.27 1.43
CA VAL A 7 15.74 -59.93 1.98
C VAL A 7 15.01 -59.09 0.94
N MET A 8 13.77 -58.73 1.21
CA MET A 8 12.97 -57.82 0.40
C MET A 8 13.30 -56.39 0.84
N LEU A 9 14.05 -55.65 0.01
CA LEU A 9 14.24 -54.21 0.20
C LEU A 9 12.92 -53.49 -0.10
N LEU A 10 12.23 -53.00 0.93
CA LEU A 10 11.21 -51.96 0.74
C LEU A 10 11.91 -50.64 0.45
N LEU A 11 11.82 -50.16 -0.80
CA LEU A 11 12.06 -48.75 -1.08
C LEU A 11 10.91 -47.94 -0.45
N ALA A 12 11.19 -47.26 0.66
CA ALA A 12 10.33 -46.21 1.16
C ALA A 12 10.37 -45.05 0.14
N ALA A 13 9.30 -44.86 -0.62
CA ALA A 13 9.11 -43.67 -1.41
C ALA A 13 8.99 -42.49 -0.44
N VAL A 14 10.04 -41.68 -0.33
CA VAL A 14 9.98 -40.38 0.34
C VAL A 14 9.11 -39.50 -0.56
N THR A 15 7.82 -39.41 -0.24
CA THR A 15 6.96 -38.38 -0.82
C THR A 15 7.41 -37.04 -0.24
N THR A 16 8.30 -36.34 -0.94
CA THR A 16 8.56 -34.93 -0.67
C THR A 16 7.26 -34.19 -0.91
N GLN A 17 6.58 -33.79 0.17
CA GLN A 17 5.47 -32.84 0.12
C GLN A 17 5.97 -31.62 -0.67
N ALA A 18 5.24 -31.21 -1.70
CA ALA A 18 5.57 -30.00 -2.44
C ALA A 18 5.61 -28.83 -1.44
N ALA A 19 6.63 -27.99 -1.52
CA ALA A 19 6.72 -26.81 -0.69
C ALA A 19 5.62 -25.83 -1.11
N GLU A 20 4.86 -25.32 -0.13
CA GLU A 20 3.74 -24.42 -0.35
C GLU A 20 4.04 -23.04 0.26
N LEU A 21 3.34 -22.02 -0.25
CA LEU A 21 3.36 -20.66 0.27
C LEU A 21 1.97 -20.03 0.14
N HIS A 22 1.39 -19.67 1.29
CA HIS A 22 0.08 -19.03 1.34
C HIS A 22 0.24 -17.51 1.54
N ILE A 23 -0.17 -16.73 0.56
CA ILE A 23 0.00 -15.28 0.55
C ILE A 23 -1.35 -14.59 0.78
N GLY A 24 -1.40 -13.63 1.70
CA GLY A 24 -2.52 -12.72 1.87
C GLY A 24 -2.17 -11.31 1.35
N SER A 25 -3.05 -10.68 0.58
CA SER A 25 -2.84 -9.29 0.12
C SER A 25 -4.16 -8.54 -0.15
N TRP A 26 -4.10 -7.29 -0.60
CA TRP A 26 -5.26 -6.64 -1.22
C TRP A 26 -5.46 -7.13 -2.66
N PRO A 27 -6.68 -7.05 -3.21
CA PRO A 27 -6.92 -7.36 -4.62
C PRO A 27 -6.02 -6.55 -5.56
N GLY A 28 -5.39 -7.22 -6.52
CA GLY A 28 -4.71 -6.58 -7.66
C GLY A 28 -3.33 -5.98 -7.37
N ILE A 29 -2.73 -6.21 -6.19
CA ILE A 29 -1.36 -5.73 -5.90
C ILE A 29 -0.26 -6.76 -6.20
N LEU A 30 -0.58 -8.06 -6.25
CA LEU A 30 0.35 -9.11 -6.66
C LEU A 30 0.01 -9.62 -8.07
N PRO A 31 0.80 -9.26 -9.09
CA PRO A 31 0.54 -9.67 -10.48
C PRO A 31 0.64 -11.19 -10.66
N ALA A 32 -0.25 -11.79 -11.45
CA ALA A 32 -0.24 -13.25 -11.66
C ALA A 32 1.06 -13.77 -12.30
N ASN A 33 1.72 -12.99 -13.15
CA ASN A 33 3.01 -13.35 -13.75
C ASN A 33 4.17 -13.33 -12.72
N LEU A 34 4.08 -12.52 -11.67
CA LEU A 34 5.05 -12.51 -10.57
C LEU A 34 5.03 -13.85 -9.83
N LEU A 35 3.83 -14.32 -9.45
CA LEU A 35 3.66 -15.59 -8.74
C LEU A 35 4.07 -16.79 -9.59
N LYS A 36 3.68 -16.81 -10.88
CA LYS A 36 4.14 -17.84 -11.82
C LYS A 36 5.66 -17.88 -11.96
N LYS A 37 6.31 -16.71 -12.00
CA LYS A 37 7.77 -16.63 -12.04
C LYS A 37 8.39 -17.16 -10.76
N PHE A 38 7.85 -16.81 -9.58
CA PHE A 38 8.32 -17.35 -8.31
C PHE A 38 8.19 -18.88 -8.25
N GLN A 39 7.05 -19.44 -8.65
CA GLN A 39 6.84 -20.88 -8.74
C GLN A 39 7.89 -21.53 -9.66
N ALA A 40 8.12 -20.96 -10.85
CA ALA A 40 9.11 -21.48 -11.80
C ALA A 40 10.56 -21.39 -11.26
N ASP A 41 10.92 -20.30 -10.60
CA ASP A 41 12.27 -20.06 -10.07
C ASP A 41 12.58 -20.95 -8.85
N THR A 42 11.55 -21.39 -8.13
CA THR A 42 11.74 -21.96 -6.78
C THR A 42 11.15 -23.34 -6.56
N GLY A 43 10.21 -23.78 -7.41
CA GLY A 43 9.42 -25.00 -7.24
C GLY A 43 8.41 -24.94 -6.08
N ILE A 44 8.18 -23.77 -5.49
CA ILE A 44 7.23 -23.58 -4.39
C ILE A 44 5.87 -23.21 -4.96
N GLU A 45 4.84 -23.98 -4.63
CA GLU A 45 3.47 -23.70 -5.03
C GLU A 45 2.90 -22.53 -4.22
N THR A 46 2.19 -21.61 -4.89
CA THR A 46 1.64 -20.41 -4.24
C THR A 46 0.12 -20.40 -4.28
N THR A 47 -0.49 -20.08 -3.14
CA THR A 47 -1.90 -19.68 -3.05
C THR A 47 -2.00 -18.21 -2.68
N LEU A 48 -2.99 -17.51 -3.24
CA LEU A 48 -3.22 -16.09 -2.99
C LEU A 48 -4.66 -15.88 -2.52
N ASP A 49 -4.79 -15.38 -1.30
CA ASP A 49 -6.03 -14.91 -0.71
C ASP A 49 -6.04 -13.38 -0.62
N THR A 50 -7.24 -12.80 -0.65
CA THR A 50 -7.41 -11.35 -0.54
C THR A 50 -8.15 -10.94 0.74
N TYR A 51 -7.81 -9.78 1.29
CA TYR A 51 -8.58 -9.09 2.34
C TYR A 51 -8.90 -7.65 1.94
N ALA A 52 -9.94 -7.10 2.57
CA ALA A 52 -10.47 -5.78 2.24
C ALA A 52 -9.64 -4.62 2.83
N SER A 53 -8.97 -4.83 3.97
CA SER A 53 -8.21 -3.78 4.66
C SER A 53 -7.20 -4.37 5.65
N ASP A 54 -6.26 -3.54 6.10
CA ASP A 54 -5.32 -3.92 7.17
C ASP A 54 -6.02 -4.20 8.51
N ALA A 55 -7.14 -3.53 8.79
CA ALA A 55 -7.98 -3.83 9.95
C ALA A 55 -8.56 -5.25 9.87
N ALA A 56 -9.07 -5.65 8.71
CA ALA A 56 -9.60 -6.99 8.47
C ALA A 56 -8.49 -8.05 8.56
N LEU A 57 -7.31 -7.77 8.01
CA LEU A 57 -6.12 -8.62 8.17
C LEU A 57 -5.78 -8.80 9.65
N THR A 58 -5.70 -7.70 10.41
CA THR A 58 -5.35 -7.72 11.83
C THR A 58 -6.32 -8.59 12.63
N GLN A 59 -7.63 -8.41 12.43
CA GLN A 59 -8.66 -9.23 13.08
C GLN A 59 -8.52 -10.71 12.72
N LYS A 60 -8.27 -11.03 11.44
CA LYS A 60 -8.09 -12.41 10.98
C LYS A 60 -6.89 -13.08 11.66
N LEU A 61 -5.75 -12.37 11.75
CA LEU A 61 -4.55 -12.87 12.44
C LEU A 61 -4.76 -13.05 13.95
N GLN A 62 -5.46 -12.11 14.61
CA GLN A 62 -5.79 -12.20 16.04
C GLN A 62 -6.67 -13.42 16.35
N ALA A 63 -7.64 -13.71 15.50
CA ALA A 63 -8.48 -14.90 15.60
C ALA A 63 -7.72 -16.22 15.34
N GLY A 64 -6.44 -16.16 14.97
CA GLY A 64 -5.65 -17.31 14.53
C GLY A 64 -6.07 -17.86 13.17
N GLY A 65 -6.89 -17.11 12.42
CA GLY A 65 -7.33 -17.43 11.07
C GLY A 65 -6.35 -16.94 10.00
N GLY A 66 -6.66 -17.24 8.74
CA GLY A 66 -5.88 -16.81 7.57
C GLY A 66 -4.91 -17.86 7.08
N GLY A 67 -4.16 -18.52 7.99
CA GLY A 67 -3.18 -19.53 7.58
C GLY A 67 -2.14 -18.98 6.60
N TYR A 68 -1.86 -17.67 6.68
CA TYR A 68 -0.94 -16.98 5.79
C TYR A 68 0.50 -17.17 6.24
N ASP A 69 1.37 -17.37 5.25
CA ASP A 69 2.81 -17.43 5.42
C ASP A 69 3.46 -16.06 5.13
N VAL A 70 2.88 -15.29 4.20
CA VAL A 70 3.26 -13.90 3.91
C VAL A 70 2.00 -13.05 3.80
N VAL A 71 2.05 -11.83 4.35
CA VAL A 71 1.00 -10.82 4.21
C VAL A 71 1.57 -9.48 3.78
N VAL A 72 0.75 -8.62 3.17
CA VAL A 72 1.12 -7.25 2.80
C VAL A 72 0.34 -6.25 3.65
N ALA A 73 1.01 -5.39 4.42
CA ALA A 73 0.31 -4.36 5.19
C ALA A 73 0.97 -3.00 5.04
N GLY A 74 0.17 -1.94 5.19
CA GLY A 74 0.66 -0.56 5.21
C GLY A 74 1.40 -0.23 6.50
N ASP A 75 2.29 0.75 6.41
CA ASP A 75 3.15 1.21 7.51
C ASP A 75 2.41 1.54 8.83
N TYR A 76 1.17 2.02 8.80
CA TYR A 76 0.37 2.29 10.00
C TYR A 76 0.03 1.04 10.81
N TYR A 77 -0.13 -0.11 10.14
CA TYR A 77 -0.52 -1.34 10.79
C TYR A 77 0.67 -2.19 11.23
N VAL A 78 1.87 -1.96 10.68
CA VAL A 78 3.08 -2.68 11.13
C VAL A 78 3.28 -2.55 12.66
N PRO A 79 3.29 -1.35 13.27
CA PRO A 79 3.44 -1.22 14.72
C PRO A 79 2.31 -1.88 15.53
N VAL A 80 1.08 -1.87 14.99
CA VAL A 80 -0.08 -2.51 15.62
C VAL A 80 0.12 -4.02 15.66
N LEU A 81 0.49 -4.62 14.52
CA LEU A 81 0.74 -6.05 14.37
C LEU A 81 1.93 -6.51 15.24
N VAL A 82 3.02 -5.73 15.30
CA VAL A 82 4.18 -5.98 16.17
C VAL A 82 3.76 -5.96 17.64
N LYS A 83 3.06 -4.91 18.09
CA LYS A 83 2.63 -4.77 19.49
C LYS A 83 1.65 -5.87 19.90
N SER A 84 0.84 -6.38 18.97
CA SER A 84 -0.06 -7.52 19.20
C SER A 84 0.63 -8.89 19.12
N GLY A 85 1.95 -8.96 18.86
CA GLY A 85 2.69 -10.22 18.75
C GLY A 85 2.27 -11.07 17.56
N LEU A 86 1.74 -10.45 16.49
CA LEU A 86 1.17 -11.14 15.34
C LEU A 86 2.18 -11.40 14.22
N LEU A 87 3.40 -10.85 14.33
CA LEU A 87 4.46 -10.98 13.33
C LEU A 87 5.66 -11.75 13.88
N LEU A 88 6.28 -12.54 12.99
CA LEU A 88 7.57 -13.16 13.23
C LEU A 88 8.66 -12.09 13.14
N LYS A 89 9.56 -12.03 14.14
CA LYS A 89 10.80 -11.25 14.03
C LYS A 89 11.72 -11.92 13.02
N LEU A 90 12.16 -11.16 12.01
CA LEU A 90 12.91 -11.68 10.87
C LEU A 90 14.38 -11.91 11.20
N ASP A 91 14.88 -13.09 10.83
CA ASP A 91 16.30 -13.40 10.79
C ASP A 91 16.91 -12.84 9.50
N LYS A 92 17.71 -11.77 9.63
CA LYS A 92 18.36 -11.11 8.49
C LYS A 92 19.38 -11.98 7.76
N SER A 93 19.95 -13.00 8.41
CA SER A 93 20.91 -13.90 7.76
C SER A 93 20.26 -14.71 6.63
N LYS A 94 18.93 -14.90 6.68
CA LYS A 94 18.13 -15.54 5.64
C LYS A 94 17.67 -14.61 4.52
N LEU A 95 18.02 -13.31 4.60
CA LEU A 95 17.55 -12.26 3.70
C LEU A 95 18.73 -11.47 3.10
N PRO A 96 19.64 -12.12 2.34
CA PRO A 96 20.82 -11.45 1.77
C PRO A 96 20.46 -10.23 0.90
N ASN A 97 19.28 -10.22 0.25
CA ASN A 97 18.86 -9.09 -0.60
C ASN A 97 18.41 -7.86 0.19
N VAL A 98 18.43 -7.86 1.53
CA VAL A 98 18.31 -6.64 2.35
C VAL A 98 19.39 -5.60 1.97
N ALA A 99 20.53 -6.05 1.43
CA ALA A 99 21.55 -5.15 0.89
C ALA A 99 21.04 -4.26 -0.25
N ASN A 100 19.98 -4.67 -0.95
CA ASN A 100 19.40 -3.92 -2.07
C ASN A 100 18.44 -2.81 -1.62
N ILE A 101 18.15 -2.67 -0.32
CA ILE A 101 17.26 -1.60 0.16
C ILE A 101 17.94 -0.23 -0.03
N LYS A 102 17.24 0.67 -0.73
CA LYS A 102 17.67 2.07 -0.94
C LYS A 102 17.96 2.75 0.40
N PRO A 103 19.06 3.54 0.51
CA PRO A 103 19.49 4.13 1.79
C PRO A 103 18.37 4.86 2.56
N GLU A 104 17.55 5.65 1.87
CA GLU A 104 16.45 6.43 2.44
C GLU A 104 15.33 5.58 3.04
N TYR A 105 15.25 4.29 2.69
CA TYR A 105 14.24 3.37 3.19
C TYR A 105 14.80 2.35 4.18
N ARG A 106 16.07 2.41 4.58
CA ARG A 106 16.66 1.39 5.48
C ARG A 106 16.12 1.43 6.91
N HIS A 107 15.72 2.61 7.37
CA HIS A 107 15.31 2.84 8.76
C HIS A 107 13.93 3.53 8.81
N PRO A 108 12.86 2.86 8.36
CA PRO A 108 11.53 3.46 8.39
C PRO A 108 11.08 3.66 9.84
N ALA A 109 10.41 4.78 10.13
CA ALA A 109 10.04 5.14 11.49
C ALA A 109 9.07 4.14 12.17
N PHE A 110 8.31 3.35 11.39
CA PHE A 110 7.42 2.32 11.90
C PHE A 110 8.13 1.00 12.27
N ASP A 111 9.35 0.77 11.76
CA ASP A 111 10.19 -0.40 12.04
C ASP A 111 11.68 -0.04 11.81
N PRO A 112 12.32 0.72 12.72
CA PRO A 112 13.62 1.35 12.46
C PRO A 112 14.78 0.38 12.19
N GLN A 113 14.69 -0.84 12.71
CA GLN A 113 15.68 -1.91 12.47
C GLN A 113 15.25 -2.86 11.35
N ARG A 114 14.06 -2.61 10.75
CA ARG A 114 13.37 -3.50 9.83
C ARG A 114 13.24 -4.92 10.40
N ASP A 115 12.99 -5.06 11.69
CA ASP A 115 12.91 -6.35 12.37
C ASP A 115 11.72 -7.20 11.90
N TYR A 116 10.72 -6.59 11.26
CA TYR A 116 9.46 -7.25 10.89
C TYR A 116 9.00 -6.97 9.45
N ALA A 117 9.35 -5.80 8.90
CA ALA A 117 8.80 -5.30 7.65
C ALA A 117 9.84 -5.18 6.53
N MET A 118 9.60 -5.92 5.44
CA MET A 118 10.44 -5.92 4.24
C MET A 118 9.80 -5.18 3.07
N PRO A 119 10.60 -4.55 2.18
CA PRO A 119 10.11 -3.77 1.05
C PRO A 119 9.03 -4.41 0.19
N PHE A 120 8.15 -3.57 -0.34
CA PHE A 120 7.23 -3.92 -1.41
C PHE A 120 6.94 -2.70 -2.31
N THR A 121 6.08 -1.79 -1.85
CA THR A 121 5.70 -0.60 -2.63
C THR A 121 5.78 0.67 -1.82
N VAL A 122 6.21 1.73 -2.50
CA VAL A 122 6.12 3.11 -2.02
C VAL A 122 4.97 3.78 -2.74
N VAL A 123 4.00 4.24 -1.97
CA VAL A 123 2.74 4.80 -2.44
C VAL A 123 2.62 6.24 -1.99
N LEU A 124 2.11 7.08 -2.88
CA LEU A 124 1.78 8.46 -2.57
C LEU A 124 0.28 8.67 -2.63
N THR A 125 -0.28 9.32 -1.61
CA THR A 125 -1.68 9.75 -1.63
C THR A 125 -1.76 11.24 -1.86
N GLY A 126 -2.32 11.60 -3.01
CA GLY A 126 -2.67 12.95 -3.39
C GLY A 126 -4.08 12.97 -3.98
N PHE A 127 -4.31 13.85 -4.94
CA PHE A 127 -5.52 13.80 -5.75
C PHE A 127 -5.16 13.87 -7.23
N ALA A 128 -6.05 13.33 -8.07
CA ALA A 128 -5.97 13.46 -9.51
C ALA A 128 -7.22 14.11 -10.06
N TYR A 129 -7.11 14.78 -11.21
CA TYR A 129 -8.25 15.39 -11.89
C TYR A 129 -8.18 15.24 -13.40
N ASP A 130 -9.35 15.24 -14.07
CA ASP A 130 -9.45 15.35 -15.52
C ASP A 130 -9.34 16.82 -15.95
N SER A 131 -8.18 17.20 -16.49
CA SER A 131 -7.93 18.56 -16.97
C SER A 131 -8.90 19.02 -18.07
N ALA A 132 -9.54 18.10 -18.81
CA ALA A 132 -10.54 18.47 -19.81
C ALA A 132 -11.90 18.87 -19.19
N ARG A 133 -12.11 18.62 -17.89
CA ARG A 133 -13.38 18.85 -17.20
C ARG A 133 -13.29 19.86 -16.06
N VAL A 134 -12.10 20.34 -15.76
CA VAL A 134 -11.88 21.42 -14.79
C VAL A 134 -11.99 22.78 -15.51
N PRO A 135 -12.74 23.76 -14.98
CA PRO A 135 -12.75 25.12 -15.52
C PRO A 135 -11.34 25.70 -15.61
N GLY A 136 -10.96 26.22 -16.78
CA GLY A 136 -9.60 26.72 -17.03
C GLY A 136 -8.53 25.63 -17.20
N GLY A 137 -8.91 24.35 -17.14
CA GLY A 137 -8.07 23.21 -17.44
C GLY A 137 -7.00 22.88 -16.40
N ARG A 138 -6.95 23.60 -15.28
CA ARG A 138 -5.91 23.47 -14.26
C ARG A 138 -6.46 23.68 -12.85
N LEU A 139 -6.03 22.82 -11.93
CA LEU A 139 -6.10 23.05 -10.49
C LEU A 139 -4.71 23.39 -9.96
N ASP A 140 -4.64 24.21 -8.92
CA ASP A 140 -3.37 24.52 -8.24
C ASP A 140 -2.88 23.32 -7.42
N ASP A 141 -1.58 23.24 -7.22
CA ASP A 141 -0.87 22.23 -6.42
C ASP A 141 -1.10 22.43 -4.91
N SER A 142 -2.36 22.37 -4.47
CA SER A 142 -2.76 22.62 -3.10
C SER A 142 -3.96 21.77 -2.74
N TRP A 143 -4.01 21.29 -1.50
CA TRP A 143 -5.21 20.64 -0.96
C TRP A 143 -6.43 21.56 -0.97
N LYS A 144 -6.25 22.88 -1.03
CA LYS A 144 -7.35 23.82 -1.25
C LYS A 144 -8.15 23.51 -2.50
N SER A 145 -7.50 23.16 -3.61
CA SER A 145 -8.17 22.82 -4.88
C SER A 145 -9.07 21.59 -4.77
N PHE A 146 -8.80 20.73 -3.80
CA PHE A 146 -9.55 19.51 -3.53
C PHE A 146 -10.66 19.72 -2.49
N PHE A 147 -10.39 20.43 -1.38
CA PHE A 147 -11.37 20.68 -0.31
C PHE A 147 -12.33 21.84 -0.61
N GLU A 148 -11.90 22.82 -1.41
CA GLU A 148 -12.68 23.96 -1.87
C GLU A 148 -12.69 24.02 -3.41
N PRO A 149 -13.18 22.97 -4.08
CA PRO A 149 -13.19 22.93 -5.54
C PRO A 149 -14.20 23.95 -6.09
N PRO A 150 -14.06 24.40 -7.35
CA PRO A 150 -15.03 25.29 -7.98
C PRO A 150 -16.45 24.71 -7.96
N GLU A 151 -17.48 25.55 -7.85
CA GLU A 151 -18.89 25.12 -7.77
C GLU A 151 -19.30 24.21 -8.94
N ALA A 152 -18.71 24.38 -10.12
CA ALA A 152 -18.91 23.51 -11.28
C ALA A 152 -18.56 22.02 -11.04
N LEU A 153 -17.81 21.71 -9.97
CA LEU A 153 -17.42 20.35 -9.57
C LEU A 153 -18.31 19.78 -8.45
N ARG A 154 -19.45 20.40 -8.16
CA ARG A 154 -20.42 19.87 -7.19
C ARG A 154 -20.85 18.45 -7.60
N GLY A 155 -20.84 17.51 -6.64
CA GLY A 155 -21.06 16.07 -6.91
C GLY A 155 -20.08 15.41 -7.89
N GLN A 156 -18.88 15.98 -8.10
CA GLN A 156 -17.86 15.44 -9.03
C GLN A 156 -16.55 15.05 -8.33
N VAL A 157 -16.52 15.02 -7.00
CA VAL A 157 -15.36 14.57 -6.21
C VAL A 157 -15.58 13.13 -5.74
N GLY A 158 -14.56 12.28 -5.89
CA GLY A 158 -14.49 10.98 -5.23
C GLY A 158 -13.42 10.99 -4.15
N ASP A 159 -13.76 10.47 -2.97
CA ASP A 159 -12.82 10.35 -1.85
C ASP A 159 -12.44 8.88 -1.63
N LEU A 160 -11.21 8.64 -1.18
CA LEU A 160 -10.85 7.36 -0.58
C LEU A 160 -11.60 7.20 0.74
N ASP A 161 -12.06 5.99 1.02
CA ASP A 161 -12.60 5.58 2.31
C ASP A 161 -11.45 5.13 3.23
N VAL A 162 -10.45 6.01 3.39
CA VAL A 162 -9.27 5.82 4.23
C VAL A 162 -9.19 7.00 5.18
N GLU A 163 -9.55 6.72 6.43
CA GLU A 163 -9.66 7.71 7.49
C GLU A 163 -8.34 8.46 7.71
N GLU A 164 -7.24 7.72 7.78
CA GLU A 164 -5.91 8.28 8.03
C GLU A 164 -5.56 9.34 6.99
N GLU A 165 -5.70 8.99 5.72
CA GLU A 165 -5.22 9.80 4.61
C GLU A 165 -6.04 11.07 4.41
N LEU A 166 -7.38 10.97 4.50
CA LEU A 166 -8.23 12.15 4.36
C LEU A 166 -8.07 13.11 5.56
N TYR A 167 -7.95 12.57 6.78
CA TYR A 167 -7.72 13.38 7.98
C TYR A 167 -6.37 14.10 7.95
N MET A 168 -5.30 13.41 7.52
CA MET A 168 -3.98 14.02 7.35
C MET A 168 -4.00 15.16 6.32
N ALA A 169 -4.58 14.91 5.13
CA ALA A 169 -4.71 15.92 4.09
C ALA A 169 -5.42 17.19 4.57
N ALA A 170 -6.51 17.02 5.34
CA ALA A 170 -7.25 18.15 5.91
C ALA A 170 -6.44 18.91 6.98
N ASN A 171 -5.66 18.23 7.82
CA ASN A 171 -4.76 18.90 8.76
C ASN A 171 -3.69 19.72 8.03
N TRP A 172 -3.04 19.14 7.02
CA TRP A 172 -2.04 19.86 6.23
C TRP A 172 -2.63 21.06 5.50
N TYR A 173 -3.83 20.92 4.93
CA TYR A 173 -4.59 22.04 4.36
C TYR A 173 -4.78 23.17 5.38
N LEU A 174 -5.11 22.82 6.62
CA LEU A 174 -5.34 23.77 7.70
C LEU A 174 -4.04 24.32 8.34
N GLY A 175 -2.86 23.85 7.90
CA GLY A 175 -1.56 24.18 8.50
C GLY A 175 -1.38 23.61 9.91
N GLN A 176 -2.02 22.48 10.21
CA GLN A 176 -2.03 21.82 11.52
C GLN A 176 -1.20 20.54 11.52
N ASP A 177 -0.81 20.10 12.71
CA ASP A 177 -0.18 18.80 12.92
C ASP A 177 -1.21 17.68 12.75
N GLU A 178 -0.94 16.73 11.85
CA GLU A 178 -1.80 15.57 11.61
C GLU A 178 -1.98 14.63 12.82
N CYS A 179 -1.11 14.71 13.82
CA CYS A 179 -1.18 13.99 15.08
C CYS A 179 -1.63 14.88 16.25
N THR A 180 -2.36 15.96 15.97
CA THR A 180 -2.90 16.84 17.02
C THR A 180 -3.75 16.10 18.05
N GLU A 181 -3.55 16.42 19.33
CA GLU A 181 -4.36 15.95 20.45
C GLU A 181 -5.42 16.99 20.88
N ARG A 182 -5.54 18.08 20.13
CA ARG A 182 -6.43 19.21 20.44
C ARG A 182 -7.82 19.01 19.84
N PRO A 183 -8.90 18.92 20.64
CA PRO A 183 -10.25 18.72 20.11
C PRO A 183 -10.72 19.82 19.15
N GLU A 184 -10.25 21.05 19.32
CA GLU A 184 -10.55 22.19 18.45
C GLU A 184 -9.95 22.05 17.04
N ASP A 185 -8.77 21.44 16.92
CA ASP A 185 -8.16 21.13 15.63
C ASP A 185 -8.98 20.07 14.90
N ALA A 186 -9.34 19.00 15.61
CA ALA A 186 -10.21 17.94 15.08
C ALA A 186 -11.58 18.49 14.63
N LYS A 187 -12.13 19.47 15.36
CA LYS A 187 -13.36 20.16 14.94
C LYS A 187 -13.16 20.94 13.64
N ARG A 188 -12.05 21.66 13.49
CA ARG A 188 -11.72 22.38 12.24
C ARG A 188 -11.58 21.43 11.06
N VAL A 189 -11.00 20.25 11.27
CA VAL A 189 -10.94 19.20 10.24
C VAL A 189 -12.35 18.76 9.84
N LEU A 190 -13.22 18.45 10.81
CA LEU A 190 -14.61 18.08 10.51
C LEU A 190 -15.34 19.17 9.73
N ASP A 191 -15.16 20.45 10.09
CA ASP A 191 -15.78 21.58 9.40
C ASP A 191 -15.34 21.66 7.92
N VAL A 192 -14.06 21.40 7.61
CA VAL A 192 -13.57 21.31 6.22
C VAL A 192 -14.25 20.17 5.48
N LEU A 193 -14.26 18.96 6.04
CA LEU A 193 -14.83 17.78 5.39
C LEU A 193 -16.35 17.92 5.19
N GLN A 194 -17.06 18.53 6.14
CA GLN A 194 -18.50 18.81 6.02
C GLN A 194 -18.79 19.86 4.94
N LYS A 195 -17.96 20.90 4.80
CA LYS A 195 -18.10 21.90 3.73
C LYS A 195 -17.84 21.30 2.35
N GLN A 196 -16.92 20.34 2.23
CA GLN A 196 -16.63 19.65 0.98
C GLN A 196 -17.73 18.64 0.61
N LYS A 197 -18.46 18.09 1.58
CA LYS A 197 -19.45 17.01 1.39
C LYS A 197 -20.41 17.19 0.19
N PRO A 198 -20.96 18.39 -0.13
CA PRO A 198 -21.80 18.55 -1.31
C PRO A 198 -21.10 18.35 -2.66
N PHE A 199 -19.77 18.42 -2.69
CA PHE A 199 -18.93 18.12 -3.84
C PHE A 199 -18.63 16.62 -3.97
N VAL A 200 -18.69 15.89 -2.86
CA VAL A 200 -18.34 14.48 -2.79
C VAL A 200 -19.50 13.61 -3.26
N LYS A 201 -19.23 12.83 -4.30
CA LYS A 201 -20.15 11.83 -4.86
C LYS A 201 -20.06 10.49 -4.12
N THR A 202 -18.87 10.11 -3.65
CA THR A 202 -18.64 8.81 -3.02
C THR A 202 -17.37 8.80 -2.17
N TYR A 203 -17.39 7.96 -1.13
CA TYR A 203 -16.21 7.55 -0.36
C TYR A 203 -16.00 6.06 -0.65
N SER A 204 -14.94 5.71 -1.40
CA SER A 204 -14.69 4.33 -1.83
C SER A 204 -13.24 4.13 -2.25
N ASN A 205 -12.63 3.05 -1.77
CA ASN A 205 -11.27 2.65 -2.15
C ASN A 205 -11.23 1.94 -3.51
N ASP A 206 -12.33 1.27 -3.88
CA ASP A 206 -12.44 0.49 -5.09
C ASP A 206 -12.88 1.32 -6.30
N GLY A 207 -12.49 0.92 -7.50
CA GLY A 207 -12.97 1.52 -8.75
C GLY A 207 -12.50 2.94 -9.02
N THR A 208 -11.50 3.45 -8.27
CA THR A 208 -10.93 4.80 -8.45
C THR A 208 -10.42 5.02 -9.88
N ILE A 209 -9.77 4.01 -10.47
CA ILE A 209 -9.25 4.03 -11.85
C ILE A 209 -10.40 4.15 -12.85
N ASP A 210 -11.41 3.28 -12.75
CA ASP A 210 -12.55 3.26 -13.67
C ASP A 210 -13.38 4.53 -13.55
N ARG A 211 -13.60 5.03 -12.33
CA ARG A 211 -14.32 6.27 -12.05
C ARG A 211 -13.67 7.47 -12.74
N LEU A 212 -12.35 7.59 -12.66
CA LEU A 212 -11.60 8.64 -13.37
C LEU A 212 -11.63 8.43 -14.89
N ALA A 213 -11.24 7.24 -15.36
CA ALA A 213 -11.09 6.96 -16.79
C ALA A 213 -12.42 7.03 -17.57
N SER A 214 -13.53 6.68 -16.93
CA SER A 214 -14.89 6.78 -17.51
C SER A 214 -15.58 8.11 -17.24
N ARG A 215 -14.89 9.09 -16.61
CA ARG A 215 -15.41 10.42 -16.29
C ARG A 215 -16.68 10.40 -15.42
N GLN A 216 -16.83 9.42 -14.54
CA GLN A 216 -17.93 9.42 -13.56
C GLN A 216 -17.76 10.48 -12.46
N ILE A 217 -16.52 10.93 -12.26
CA ILE A 217 -16.09 12.04 -11.42
C ILE A 217 -15.05 12.86 -12.18
N THR A 218 -14.73 14.05 -11.67
CA THR A 218 -13.70 14.93 -12.24
C THR A 218 -12.46 15.01 -11.36
N VAL A 219 -12.60 14.92 -10.04
CA VAL A 219 -11.51 14.97 -9.06
C VAL A 219 -11.59 13.73 -8.16
N GLN A 220 -10.47 13.06 -7.90
CA GLN A 220 -10.40 11.87 -7.05
C GLN A 220 -9.25 12.02 -6.07
N HIS A 221 -9.53 11.95 -4.76
CA HIS A 221 -8.51 11.56 -3.77
C HIS A 221 -8.02 10.16 -4.13
N VAL A 222 -6.73 9.97 -4.34
CA VAL A 222 -6.23 8.76 -5.01
C VAL A 222 -4.77 8.48 -4.70
N TRP A 223 -4.44 7.19 -4.75
CA TRP A 223 -3.06 6.72 -4.78
C TRP A 223 -2.44 6.92 -6.17
N ASN A 224 -1.18 7.35 -6.20
CA ASN A 224 -0.45 7.73 -7.40
C ASN A 224 -0.39 6.64 -8.50
N GLY A 225 -0.21 5.37 -8.14
CA GLY A 225 -0.23 4.26 -9.11
C GLY A 225 -1.60 4.03 -9.74
N ALA A 226 -2.69 4.22 -8.98
CA ALA A 226 -4.04 4.21 -9.55
C ALA A 226 -4.27 5.41 -10.49
N ALA A 227 -3.78 6.60 -10.14
CA ALA A 227 -3.81 7.76 -11.05
C ALA A 227 -3.02 7.50 -12.34
N ALA A 228 -1.82 6.89 -12.25
CA ALA A 228 -1.02 6.53 -13.41
C ALA A 228 -1.73 5.52 -14.32
N ARG A 229 -2.38 4.50 -13.76
CA ARG A 229 -3.20 3.56 -14.56
C ARG A 229 -4.45 4.21 -15.17
N ALA A 230 -5.01 5.24 -14.51
CA ALA A 230 -6.09 6.03 -15.10
C ALA A 230 -5.56 6.89 -16.27
N GLN A 231 -4.34 7.43 -16.17
CA GLN A 231 -3.66 8.16 -17.25
C GLN A 231 -3.41 7.29 -18.48
N ASP A 232 -3.06 6.01 -18.29
CA ASP A 232 -2.90 5.04 -19.38
C ASP A 232 -4.19 4.91 -20.23
N ARG A 233 -5.37 5.18 -19.64
CA ARG A 233 -6.69 5.11 -20.30
C ARG A 233 -7.25 6.46 -20.72
N LEU A 234 -6.86 7.54 -20.04
CA LEU A 234 -7.31 8.90 -20.29
C LEU A 234 -6.18 9.89 -19.99
N THR A 235 -5.51 10.36 -21.04
CA THR A 235 -4.27 11.16 -20.94
C THR A 235 -4.46 12.56 -20.35
N THR A 236 -5.70 13.03 -20.22
CA THR A 236 -6.05 14.31 -19.59
C THR A 236 -6.03 14.24 -18.07
N ILE A 237 -5.91 13.06 -17.47
CA ILE A 237 -5.75 12.91 -16.02
C ILE A 237 -4.41 13.48 -15.56
N LYS A 238 -4.44 14.34 -14.54
CA LYS A 238 -3.26 14.92 -13.90
C LYS A 238 -3.25 14.52 -12.43
N PHE A 239 -2.13 13.97 -11.96
CA PHE A 239 -1.88 13.74 -10.53
C PHE A 239 -1.23 14.98 -9.92
N VAL A 240 -1.70 15.36 -8.74
CA VAL A 240 -1.26 16.58 -8.05
C VAL A 240 -0.43 16.23 -6.83
N TYR A 241 0.63 17.02 -6.61
CA TYR A 241 1.47 17.01 -5.42
C TYR A 241 1.14 18.24 -4.57
N PRO A 242 0.23 18.17 -3.57
CA PRO A 242 -0.14 19.34 -2.79
C PRO A 242 1.05 19.93 -2.02
N LYS A 243 1.23 21.25 -2.10
CA LYS A 243 2.35 21.97 -1.48
C LYS A 243 2.37 21.89 0.05
N GLU A 244 1.23 21.67 0.68
CA GLU A 244 1.12 21.55 2.14
C GLU A 244 1.68 20.19 2.64
N GLY A 245 1.70 19.18 1.77
CA GLY A 245 2.21 17.85 2.07
C GLY A 245 1.48 16.77 1.28
N ILE A 246 2.18 15.70 0.94
CA ILE A 246 1.62 14.50 0.31
C ILE A 246 2.04 13.28 1.11
N ARG A 247 1.10 12.38 1.42
CA ARG A 247 1.43 11.19 2.22
C ARG A 247 2.30 10.25 1.40
N LEU A 248 3.47 9.86 1.92
CA LEU A 248 4.32 8.80 1.38
C LEU A 248 4.30 7.61 2.31
N PHE A 249 3.51 6.58 1.99
CA PHE A 249 3.45 5.37 2.80
C PHE A 249 4.10 4.19 2.10
N MET A 250 4.42 3.19 2.91
CA MET A 250 5.13 1.98 2.47
C MET A 250 4.23 0.78 2.77
N ASP A 251 3.95 0.00 1.74
CA ASP A 251 3.43 -1.35 1.92
C ASP A 251 4.61 -2.28 2.14
N SER A 252 4.47 -3.24 3.05
CA SER A 252 5.55 -4.13 3.43
C SER A 252 5.13 -5.59 3.40
N LEU A 253 6.06 -6.45 2.96
CA LEU A 253 5.97 -7.90 3.13
C LEU A 253 6.28 -8.26 4.58
N LEU A 254 5.35 -8.97 5.21
CA LEU A 254 5.43 -9.41 6.61
C LEU A 254 5.25 -10.93 6.69
N ILE A 255 5.91 -11.57 7.65
CA ILE A 255 5.69 -12.99 7.97
C ILE A 255 4.88 -13.07 9.26
N PRO A 256 3.64 -13.59 9.25
CA PRO A 256 2.86 -13.78 10.47
C PRO A 256 3.54 -14.71 11.49
N ALA A 257 3.37 -14.46 12.78
CA ALA A 257 3.98 -15.25 13.85
C ALA A 257 3.54 -16.74 13.85
N LYS A 258 2.39 -17.04 13.24
CA LYS A 258 1.80 -18.39 13.11
C LYS A 258 1.90 -18.95 11.69
N ALA A 259 2.78 -18.41 10.84
CA ALA A 259 3.06 -18.95 9.51
C ALA A 259 3.46 -20.43 9.60
N ARG A 260 2.98 -21.26 8.66
CA ARG A 260 3.23 -22.71 8.65
C ARG A 260 4.43 -23.05 7.77
N ASN A 261 4.62 -22.31 6.68
CA ASN A 261 5.69 -22.52 5.71
C ASN A 261 6.74 -21.40 5.80
N VAL A 262 7.37 -21.26 6.97
CA VAL A 262 8.28 -20.13 7.27
C VAL A 262 9.48 -20.06 6.31
N GLU A 263 10.06 -21.20 5.92
CA GLU A 263 11.17 -21.21 4.97
C GLU A 263 10.75 -20.74 3.56
N SER A 264 9.55 -21.15 3.10
CA SER A 264 8.96 -20.64 1.86
C SER A 264 8.73 -19.13 1.94
N ALA A 265 8.26 -18.63 3.10
CA ALA A 265 8.03 -17.22 3.33
C ALA A 265 9.33 -16.40 3.25
N TYR A 266 10.41 -16.84 3.91
CA TYR A 266 11.73 -16.22 3.80
C TYR A 266 12.21 -16.20 2.34
N LYS A 267 12.06 -17.32 1.61
CA LYS A 267 12.48 -17.40 0.21
C LYS A 267 11.70 -16.43 -0.67
N PHE A 268 10.39 -16.28 -0.46
CA PHE A 268 9.57 -15.29 -1.18
C PHE A 268 9.98 -13.86 -0.85
N VAL A 269 10.11 -13.52 0.43
CA VAL A 269 10.51 -12.17 0.87
C VAL A 269 11.88 -11.79 0.33
N ASP A 270 12.88 -12.68 0.40
CA ASP A 270 14.20 -12.44 -0.18
C ASP A 270 14.15 -12.32 -1.72
N TRP A 271 13.41 -13.21 -2.38
CA TRP A 271 13.25 -13.21 -3.83
C TRP A 271 12.60 -11.93 -4.34
N MET A 272 11.60 -11.41 -3.62
CA MET A 272 10.96 -10.13 -3.94
C MET A 272 11.93 -8.96 -3.88
N MET A 273 12.95 -8.99 -3.01
CA MET A 273 13.95 -7.92 -2.91
C MET A 273 15.03 -7.96 -4.01
N ARG A 274 14.91 -8.86 -5.00
CA ARG A 274 15.74 -8.80 -6.21
C ARG A 274 15.24 -7.72 -7.17
N PRO A 275 16.12 -6.88 -7.75
CA PRO A 275 15.74 -5.76 -8.60
C PRO A 275 14.76 -6.11 -9.73
N GLU A 276 14.99 -7.21 -10.43
CA GLU A 276 14.19 -7.67 -11.56
C GLU A 276 12.80 -8.17 -11.15
N ASN A 277 12.67 -8.72 -9.94
CA ASN A 277 11.42 -9.30 -9.46
C ASN A 277 10.48 -8.20 -8.97
N ILE A 278 10.96 -7.27 -8.14
CA ILE A 278 10.12 -6.16 -7.68
C ILE A 278 9.72 -5.22 -8.81
N ALA A 279 10.55 -5.10 -9.85
CA ALA A 279 10.21 -4.31 -11.03
C ALA A 279 8.96 -4.84 -11.74
N LEU A 280 8.66 -6.13 -11.68
CA LEU A 280 7.40 -6.69 -12.21
C LEU A 280 6.17 -6.10 -11.50
N VAL A 281 6.28 -5.82 -10.20
CA VAL A 281 5.23 -5.13 -9.43
C VAL A 281 5.08 -3.71 -9.95
N THR A 282 6.17 -2.94 -10.01
CA THR A 282 6.13 -1.56 -10.53
C THR A 282 5.56 -1.49 -11.96
N ASN A 283 5.98 -2.39 -12.85
CA ASN A 283 5.51 -2.49 -14.23
C ASN A 283 4.06 -2.96 -14.37
N ALA A 284 3.46 -3.56 -13.34
CA ALA A 284 2.06 -3.96 -13.37
C ALA A 284 1.14 -2.93 -12.70
N ILE A 285 1.54 -2.43 -11.53
CA ILE A 285 0.65 -1.64 -10.67
C ILE A 285 1.03 -0.16 -10.52
N ARG A 286 2.11 0.26 -11.18
CA ARG A 286 2.55 1.67 -11.29
C ARG A 286 2.94 2.32 -9.95
N TYR A 287 3.30 1.53 -8.94
CA TYR A 287 3.92 2.06 -7.71
C TYR A 287 5.44 1.89 -7.76
N SER A 288 6.15 2.89 -7.25
CA SER A 288 7.59 2.77 -6.99
C SER A 288 7.90 1.74 -5.91
N ASN A 289 9.16 1.36 -5.76
CA ASN A 289 9.63 0.39 -4.78
C ASN A 289 10.94 0.83 -4.11
N GLU A 290 11.31 0.15 -3.02
CA GLU A 290 12.49 0.51 -2.20
C GLU A 290 13.81 -0.15 -2.63
N ILE A 291 13.88 -0.82 -3.78
CA ILE A 291 15.02 -1.66 -4.16
C ILE A 291 15.91 -0.95 -5.19
N VAL A 292 17.21 -0.81 -4.87
CA VAL A 292 18.22 -0.22 -5.75
C VAL A 292 18.37 -1.06 -7.02
N GLY A 293 18.49 -0.40 -8.17
CA GLY A 293 18.75 -1.07 -9.45
C GLY A 293 17.51 -1.67 -10.09
N SER A 294 16.35 -1.66 -9.43
CA SER A 294 15.07 -2.09 -10.02
C SER A 294 14.71 -1.23 -11.23
N GLU A 295 15.18 0.02 -11.27
CA GLU A 295 15.00 0.96 -12.38
C GLU A 295 15.51 0.43 -13.72
N ARG A 296 16.45 -0.53 -13.73
CA ARG A 296 16.96 -1.17 -14.97
C ARG A 296 15.94 -2.11 -15.62
N TYR A 297 14.97 -2.58 -14.84
CA TYR A 297 13.95 -3.54 -15.24
C TYR A 297 12.56 -2.92 -15.33
N ILE A 298 12.42 -1.64 -14.96
CA ILE A 298 11.17 -0.88 -15.08
C ILE A 298 11.05 -0.34 -16.50
N ASP A 299 9.85 -0.42 -17.08
CA ASP A 299 9.57 0.13 -18.40
C ASP A 299 9.95 1.61 -18.49
N ALA A 300 10.73 1.98 -19.51
CA ALA A 300 11.28 3.32 -19.65
C ALA A 300 10.21 4.43 -19.67
N ALA A 301 9.02 4.13 -20.19
CA ALA A 301 7.88 5.05 -20.17
C ALA A 301 7.42 5.39 -18.73
N LEU A 302 7.51 4.43 -17.81
CA LEU A 302 7.12 4.60 -16.41
C LEU A 302 8.15 5.43 -15.63
N LEU A 303 9.43 5.32 -15.98
CA LEU A 303 10.51 6.09 -15.35
C LEU A 303 10.39 7.61 -15.58
N ASN A 304 9.64 8.01 -16.62
CA ASN A 304 9.36 9.41 -16.93
C ASN A 304 7.98 9.87 -16.43
N ASN A 305 7.15 8.97 -15.88
CA ASN A 305 5.85 9.36 -15.36
C ASN A 305 6.03 9.98 -13.95
N PRO A 306 5.70 11.27 -13.76
CA PRO A 306 5.87 11.95 -12.47
C PRO A 306 5.00 11.36 -11.36
N ALA A 307 3.91 10.65 -11.68
CA ALA A 307 3.11 9.95 -10.68
C ALA A 307 3.81 8.68 -10.17
N ILE A 308 4.81 8.15 -10.87
CA ILE A 308 5.53 6.92 -10.47
C ILE A 308 6.90 7.29 -9.91
N LYS A 309 7.65 8.12 -10.63
CA LYS A 309 8.93 8.66 -10.18
C LYS A 309 8.73 10.08 -9.68
N THR A 310 8.75 10.25 -8.36
CA THR A 310 8.60 11.56 -7.72
C THR A 310 9.62 12.56 -8.28
N PRO A 311 9.16 13.67 -8.90
CA PRO A 311 10.04 14.74 -9.34
C PRO A 311 10.84 15.37 -8.20
N GLU A 312 12.08 15.77 -8.47
CA GLU A 312 13.00 16.31 -7.44
C GLU A 312 12.38 17.50 -6.68
N GLN A 313 11.74 18.41 -7.41
CA GLN A 313 11.09 19.60 -6.88
C GLN A 313 9.89 19.35 -5.94
N TYR A 314 9.43 18.10 -5.83
CA TYR A 314 8.32 17.71 -4.96
C TYR A 314 8.75 16.82 -3.79
N LYS A 315 10.03 16.47 -3.70
CA LYS A 315 10.52 15.59 -2.62
C LYS A 315 10.37 16.20 -1.23
N ASP A 316 10.44 17.52 -1.12
CA ASP A 316 10.22 18.28 0.12
C ASP A 316 8.75 18.26 0.59
N ARG A 317 7.82 17.93 -0.31
CA ARG A 317 6.38 17.78 0.02
C ARG A 317 6.06 16.42 0.64
N LEU A 318 6.95 15.44 0.56
CA LEU A 318 6.71 14.08 1.03
C LEU A 318 6.59 14.04 2.56
N LYS A 319 5.48 13.48 3.06
CA LYS A 319 5.20 13.28 4.48
C LYS A 319 5.24 11.77 4.79
N PRO A 320 6.36 11.23 5.32
CA PRO A 320 6.46 9.82 5.68
C PRO A 320 5.62 9.50 6.92
N TYR A 321 5.60 8.22 7.30
CA TYR A 321 4.92 7.77 8.52
C TYR A 321 5.32 8.59 9.74
N LYS A 322 4.31 9.07 10.47
CA LYS A 322 4.44 9.69 11.79
C LYS A 322 3.62 8.90 12.79
N MET A 323 4.25 8.50 13.89
CA MET A 323 3.56 7.82 14.98
C MET A 323 2.74 8.84 15.77
N CYS A 324 1.40 8.75 15.69
CA CYS A 324 0.50 9.54 16.50
C CYS A 324 0.21 8.86 17.84
N SER A 325 -0.12 9.65 18.86
CA SER A 325 -0.53 9.11 20.16
C SER A 325 -1.92 8.46 20.10
N PRO A 326 -2.28 7.62 21.09
CA PRO A 326 -3.64 7.09 21.21
C PRO A 326 -4.71 8.18 21.28
N ALA A 327 -4.42 9.33 21.91
CA ALA A 327 -5.38 10.44 22.03
C ALA A 327 -5.66 11.09 20.66
N ALA A 328 -4.62 11.34 19.87
CA ALA A 328 -4.76 11.85 18.50
C ALA A 328 -5.54 10.87 17.61
N ILE A 329 -5.23 9.57 17.69
CA ILE A 329 -5.96 8.53 16.95
C ILE A 329 -7.46 8.52 17.35
N GLN A 330 -7.78 8.63 18.64
CA GLN A 330 -9.18 8.69 19.08
C GLN A 330 -9.93 9.93 18.55
N LEU A 331 -9.25 11.08 18.44
CA LEU A 331 -9.86 12.29 17.86
C LEU A 331 -10.16 12.10 16.37
N ARG A 332 -9.22 11.54 15.63
CA ARG A 332 -9.39 11.17 14.22
C ARG A 332 -10.62 10.26 14.04
N ASN A 333 -10.70 9.17 14.81
CA ASN A 333 -11.83 8.23 14.81
C ASN A 333 -13.17 8.91 15.05
N LYS A 334 -13.23 9.88 15.97
CA LYS A 334 -14.45 10.65 16.24
C LYS A 334 -14.85 11.53 15.05
N VAL A 335 -13.89 12.13 14.34
CA VAL A 335 -14.17 12.94 13.15
C VAL A 335 -14.73 12.06 12.03
N TRP A 336 -14.10 10.91 11.77
CA TRP A 336 -14.53 9.99 10.73
C TRP A 336 -15.94 9.45 10.95
N LEU A 337 -16.23 9.00 12.18
CA LEU A 337 -17.57 8.54 12.56
C LEU A 337 -18.63 9.63 12.39
N LYS A 338 -18.32 10.89 12.73
CA LYS A 338 -19.24 12.03 12.52
C LYS A 338 -19.44 12.38 11.05
N LEU A 339 -18.41 12.25 10.22
CA LEU A 339 -18.50 12.49 8.78
C LEU A 339 -19.43 11.47 8.11
N LYS A 340 -19.19 10.18 8.38
CA LYS A 340 -19.89 9.04 7.78
C LYS A 340 -21.25 8.76 8.42
N GLY A 341 -21.41 8.99 9.72
CA GLY A 341 -22.67 8.74 10.46
C GLY A 341 -23.79 9.75 10.18
N ASN A 342 -23.51 10.84 9.46
CA ASN A 342 -24.51 11.77 8.94
C ASN A 342 -24.82 11.47 7.45
N GLN A 343 -24.76 10.21 7.04
CA GLN A 343 -25.18 9.75 5.70
C GLN A 343 -26.60 9.21 5.73
#